data_AF-A0A0J5QAX2-F1
#
_entry.id   AF-A0A0J5QAX2-F1
#
_cell.length_a   1.000
_cell.length_b   1.000
_cell.length_c   1.000
_cell.angle_alpha   90.00
_cell.angle_beta   90.00
_cell.angle_gamma   90.00
#
_symmetry.space_group_name_H-M   'P 1'
#
loop_
_entity.id
_entity.type
_entity.pdbx_description
1 polymer ?
#
loop_
_entity_poly.entity_id
_entity_poly.type
_entity_poly.pdbx_seq_one_letter_code
_entity_poly.pdbx_strand_id
1 'polypeptide(L)'
;MLDQTFSARNLRRISEREKRRGRVRDLDFFDSVKEKTEELKQAIQETKEFRRLHPEKYSDDEQAEFNLLKELREEKRRERDDTLLQELDGVSSQINRKDFQISFTQEDGPGGKKVYVIDQELPDQFYAIKKLEANLASLYRLKPANRDEVMKQLIGMISDGFNYHVLRTDISSFFESIPHDRLLKKLKGDQLLSQKSLRLISGILFRYARLASTPGVGLPRGLGISSYLSELYMRDFDQRLRMLGDVVFYARYVDDIVVLFAPLPGADVRVKLPKIRGFLRDISLTMNETAEKTKESPVNNQGIPETKGAWNFEYLGYRIDFRSGVSVYMSRKRLARYKNRVFGCFRRYESQKSNNHKKAYRLLIKRVRFLTSNTQLTHNKSNAYVGIYFNNMHITHHNDLRALDSILTANVGSLSSPSLRAKLSAYSFVTGFSERTFRRFHKKGEFKEIVEAWKYEE
;
A
#
# COMPACT_ATOMS: atom_id res chain seq x y z
N MET A 1 -27.59 -10.62 9.76
CA MET A 1 -27.17 -9.21 9.60
C MET A 1 -25.75 -9.06 10.14
N LEU A 2 -24.87 -8.27 9.50
CA LEU A 2 -23.50 -8.09 9.99
C LEU A 2 -23.53 -7.28 11.30
N ASP A 3 -22.84 -7.74 12.34
CA ASP A 3 -22.73 -7.01 13.59
C ASP A 3 -21.80 -5.78 13.44
N GLN A 4 -22.43 -4.60 13.41
CA GLN A 4 -21.77 -3.31 13.23
C GLN A 4 -21.35 -2.66 14.54
N THR A 5 -21.67 -3.26 15.69
CA THR A 5 -21.44 -2.66 17.00
C THR A 5 -19.96 -2.46 17.29
N PHE A 6 -19.63 -1.41 18.04
CA PHE A 6 -18.29 -1.16 18.56
C PHE A 6 -18.05 -1.91 19.88
N SER A 7 -18.56 -3.14 20.00
CA SER A 7 -18.44 -3.98 21.20
C SER A 7 -17.02 -4.52 21.38
N ALA A 8 -16.62 -4.79 22.62
CA ALA A 8 -15.31 -5.37 22.95
C ALA A 8 -14.98 -6.61 22.10
N ARG A 9 -15.96 -7.50 21.89
CA ARG A 9 -15.82 -8.69 21.04
C ARG A 9 -15.49 -8.35 19.58
N ASN A 10 -16.11 -7.32 19.02
CA ASN A 10 -15.78 -6.87 17.66
C ASN A 10 -14.44 -6.16 17.59
N LEU A 11 -14.06 -5.40 18.62
CA LEU A 11 -12.73 -4.78 18.70
C LEU A 11 -11.63 -5.85 18.82
N ARG A 12 -11.89 -6.95 19.54
CA ARG A 12 -10.97 -8.10 19.61
C ARG A 12 -10.73 -8.72 18.24
N ARG A 13 -11.79 -8.90 17.44
CA ARG A 13 -11.66 -9.37 16.03
C ARG A 13 -10.83 -8.42 15.18
N ILE A 14 -10.92 -7.10 15.42
CA ILE A 14 -10.06 -6.11 14.76
C ILE A 14 -8.59 -6.29 15.20
N SER A 15 -8.33 -6.42 16.50
CA SER A 15 -6.99 -6.68 17.04
C SER A 15 -6.37 -7.92 16.41
N GLU A 16 -7.09 -9.05 16.35
CA GLU A 16 -6.63 -10.27 15.71
C GLU A 16 -6.31 -10.09 14.21
N ARG A 17 -7.15 -9.32 13.49
CA ARG A 17 -6.93 -9.03 12.08
C ARG A 17 -5.66 -8.19 11.87
N GLU A 18 -5.42 -7.21 12.72
CA GLU A 18 -4.21 -6.38 12.66
C GLU A 18 -2.96 -7.19 13.06
N LYS A 19 -3.06 -8.09 14.04
CA LYS A 19 -1.99 -9.05 14.39
C LYS A 19 -1.59 -9.93 13.22
N ARG A 20 -2.56 -10.45 12.45
CA ARG A 20 -2.29 -11.22 11.21
C ARG A 20 -1.59 -10.39 10.13
N ARG A 21 -1.75 -9.06 10.17
CA ARG A 21 -1.03 -8.10 9.31
C ARG A 21 0.32 -7.66 9.90
N GLY A 22 0.74 -8.29 11.01
CA GLY A 22 1.98 -7.99 11.72
C GLY A 22 1.88 -6.82 12.70
N ARG A 23 0.71 -6.20 12.90
CA ARG A 23 0.56 -5.04 13.79
C ARG A 23 -0.06 -5.47 15.11
N VAL A 24 0.74 -5.51 16.16
CA VAL A 24 0.33 -5.97 17.49
C VAL A 24 0.09 -4.76 18.41
N ARG A 25 -0.90 -3.93 18.06
CA ARG A 25 -1.13 -2.63 18.71
C ARG A 25 -1.65 -2.74 20.13
N ASP A 26 -2.29 -3.85 20.49
CA ASP A 26 -2.78 -4.08 21.85
C ASP A 26 -1.66 -4.11 22.89
N LEU A 27 -0.45 -4.56 22.52
CA LEU A 27 0.72 -4.50 23.41
C LEU A 27 1.33 -3.09 23.49
N ASP A 28 1.02 -2.23 22.52
CA ASP A 28 1.42 -0.82 22.56
C ASP A 28 0.44 0.00 23.42
N PHE A 29 -0.83 -0.41 23.49
CA PHE A 29 -1.91 0.32 24.17
C PHE A 29 -2.12 -0.05 25.63
N PHE A 30 -1.91 -1.32 25.97
CA PHE A 30 -2.33 -1.86 27.26
C PHE A 30 -1.15 -2.55 27.95
N ASP A 31 -0.55 -1.86 28.92
CA ASP A 31 0.55 -2.41 29.71
C ASP A 31 0.11 -3.67 30.48
N SER A 32 -1.14 -3.72 30.96
CA SER A 32 -1.75 -4.90 31.59
C SER A 32 -1.72 -6.14 30.68
N VAL A 33 -2.09 -5.98 29.40
CA VAL A 33 -2.06 -7.06 28.39
C VAL A 33 -0.63 -7.45 28.06
N LYS A 34 0.29 -6.49 28.06
CA LYS A 34 1.71 -6.73 27.81
C LYS A 34 2.34 -7.56 28.92
N GLU A 35 2.08 -7.24 30.19
CA GLU A 35 2.50 -8.03 31.34
C GLU A 35 2.00 -9.47 31.25
N LYS A 36 0.69 -9.67 31.04
CA LYS A 36 0.10 -11.01 30.84
C LYS A 36 0.63 -11.74 29.61
N THR A 37 1.08 -11.02 28.59
CA THR A 37 1.73 -11.61 27.43
C THR A 37 3.14 -12.10 27.75
N GLU A 38 3.89 -11.42 28.62
CA GLU A 38 5.20 -11.90 29.10
C GLU A 38 5.05 -13.10 30.04
N GLU A 39 4.07 -13.10 30.96
CA GLU A 39 3.75 -14.28 31.78
C GLU A 39 3.46 -15.52 30.91
N LEU A 40 2.62 -15.36 29.87
CA LEU A 40 2.35 -16.45 28.93
C LEU A 40 3.60 -16.90 28.16
N LYS A 41 4.49 -15.98 27.78
CA LYS A 41 5.74 -16.34 27.10
C LYS A 41 6.64 -17.16 28.02
N GLN A 42 6.71 -16.82 29.30
CA GLN A 42 7.45 -17.58 30.29
C GLN A 42 6.90 -19.01 30.42
N ALA A 43 5.58 -19.17 30.60
CA ALA A 43 4.94 -20.49 30.67
C ALA A 43 5.17 -21.33 29.38
N ILE A 44 5.16 -20.69 28.21
CA ILE A 44 5.52 -21.34 26.94
C ILE A 44 6.98 -21.80 26.93
N GLN A 45 7.89 -20.99 27.46
CA GLN A 45 9.31 -21.30 27.51
C GLN A 45 9.58 -22.47 28.47
N GLU A 46 8.99 -22.46 29.66
CA GLU A 46 9.06 -23.56 30.64
C GLU A 46 8.54 -24.87 30.02
N THR A 47 7.41 -24.83 29.32
CA THR A 47 6.88 -26.01 28.61
C THR A 47 7.86 -26.55 27.54
N LYS A 48 8.56 -25.65 26.84
CA LYS A 48 9.55 -26.03 25.81
C LYS A 48 10.83 -26.58 26.44
N GLU A 49 11.26 -26.01 27.55
CA GLU A 49 12.45 -26.43 28.28
C GLU A 49 12.24 -27.82 28.89
N PHE A 50 11.07 -28.08 29.47
CA PHE A 50 10.69 -29.41 29.95
C PHE A 50 10.83 -30.47 28.84
N ARG A 51 10.26 -30.21 27.65
CA ARG A 51 10.37 -31.11 26.49
C ARG A 51 11.81 -31.30 26.00
N ARG A 52 12.66 -30.29 26.16
CA ARG A 52 14.07 -30.36 25.75
C ARG A 52 14.88 -31.20 26.74
N LEU A 53 14.57 -31.11 28.03
CA LEU A 53 15.23 -31.87 29.10
C LEU A 53 14.79 -33.34 29.12
N HIS A 54 13.57 -33.64 28.65
CA HIS A 54 13.01 -34.98 28.57
C HIS A 54 12.77 -35.38 27.08
N PRO A 55 13.78 -35.89 26.37
CA PRO A 55 13.65 -36.29 24.96
C PRO A 55 13.05 -37.69 24.76
N GLU A 56 13.13 -38.54 25.79
CA GLU A 56 12.60 -39.90 25.83
C GLU A 56 11.09 -39.92 26.14
N LYS A 57 10.47 -41.11 26.14
CA LYS A 57 9.08 -41.26 26.58
C LYS A 57 8.97 -40.91 28.06
N TYR A 58 8.01 -40.06 28.41
CA TYR A 58 7.80 -39.62 29.79
C TYR A 58 7.41 -40.79 30.69
N SER A 59 8.02 -40.84 31.87
CA SER A 59 7.50 -41.60 33.00
C SER A 59 6.14 -41.03 33.44
N ASP A 60 5.41 -41.78 34.26
CA ASP A 60 4.09 -41.34 34.73
C ASP A 60 4.18 -40.02 35.53
N ASP A 61 5.23 -39.84 36.32
CA ASP A 61 5.49 -38.62 37.09
C ASP A 61 5.85 -37.42 36.18
N GLU A 62 6.73 -37.63 35.20
CA GLU A 62 7.08 -36.62 34.19
C GLU A 62 5.87 -36.22 33.34
N GLN A 63 4.99 -37.18 33.05
CA GLN A 63 3.76 -36.95 32.31
C GLN A 63 2.78 -36.09 33.12
N ALA A 64 2.70 -36.30 34.44
CA ALA A 64 1.90 -35.48 35.35
C ALA A 64 2.44 -34.04 35.44
N GLU A 65 3.77 -33.87 35.61
CA GLU A 65 4.40 -32.54 35.62
C GLU A 65 4.19 -31.80 34.30
N PHE A 66 4.37 -32.48 33.17
CA PHE A 66 4.11 -31.89 31.85
C PHE A 66 2.65 -31.46 31.67
N ASN A 67 1.71 -32.22 32.22
CA ASN A 67 0.29 -31.87 32.18
C ASN A 67 0.01 -30.60 33.02
N LEU A 68 0.61 -30.47 34.20
CA LEU A 68 0.50 -29.26 35.03
C LEU A 68 1.05 -28.02 34.30
N LEU A 69 2.22 -28.13 33.66
CA LEU A 69 2.78 -27.04 32.85
C LEU A 69 1.86 -26.65 31.68
N LYS A 70 1.22 -27.63 31.06
CA LYS A 70 0.24 -27.40 29.99
C LYS A 70 -1.00 -26.69 30.51
N GLU A 71 -1.52 -27.08 31.68
CA GLU A 71 -2.66 -26.43 32.33
C GLU A 71 -2.34 -24.98 32.70
N LEU A 72 -1.21 -24.73 33.36
CA LEU A 72 -0.73 -23.39 33.70
C LEU A 72 -0.58 -22.51 32.44
N ARG A 73 -0.02 -23.07 31.35
CA ARG A 73 0.09 -22.34 30.09
C ARG A 73 -1.27 -21.95 29.50
N GLU A 74 -2.27 -22.84 29.58
CA GLU A 74 -3.62 -22.52 29.10
C GLU A 74 -4.34 -21.54 30.04
N GLU A 75 -4.10 -21.60 31.35
CA GLU A 75 -4.57 -20.59 32.31
C GLU A 75 -4.00 -19.21 31.98
N LYS A 76 -2.66 -19.08 31.82
CA LYS A 76 -2.02 -17.82 31.40
C LYS A 76 -2.51 -17.30 30.06
N ARG A 77 -2.90 -18.19 29.15
CA ARG A 77 -3.52 -17.81 27.87
C ARG A 77 -4.91 -17.19 28.10
N ARG A 78 -5.73 -17.79 28.98
CA ARG A 78 -7.06 -17.27 29.35
C ARG A 78 -6.94 -15.94 30.06
N GLU A 79 -6.10 -15.82 31.09
CA GLU A 79 -5.86 -14.58 31.82
C GLU A 79 -5.54 -13.41 30.87
N ARG A 80 -4.61 -13.62 29.92
CA ARG A 80 -4.26 -12.61 28.91
C ARG A 80 -5.44 -12.24 28.02
N ASP A 81 -6.21 -13.24 27.56
CA ASP A 81 -7.35 -13.01 26.67
C ASP A 81 -8.50 -12.27 27.36
N ASP A 82 -8.74 -12.58 28.64
CA ASP A 82 -9.75 -11.93 29.46
C ASP A 82 -9.34 -10.50 29.80
N THR A 83 -8.06 -10.29 30.16
CA THR A 83 -7.48 -8.95 30.37
C THR A 83 -7.64 -8.08 29.13
N LEU A 84 -7.30 -8.61 27.94
CA LEU A 84 -7.49 -7.89 26.68
C LEU A 84 -8.97 -7.56 26.44
N LEU A 85 -9.88 -8.48 26.73
CA LEU A 85 -11.32 -8.23 26.53
C LEU A 85 -11.84 -7.14 27.46
N GLN A 86 -11.37 -7.09 28.71
CA GLN A 86 -11.70 -6.06 29.68
C GLN A 86 -11.22 -4.68 29.24
N GLU A 87 -9.96 -4.56 28.79
CA GLU A 87 -9.43 -3.30 28.25
C GLU A 87 -10.24 -2.81 27.04
N LEU A 88 -10.58 -3.75 26.14
CA LEU A 88 -11.40 -3.45 24.97
C LEU A 88 -12.86 -3.08 25.33
N ASP A 89 -13.36 -3.48 26.49
CA ASP A 89 -14.66 -3.04 26.99
C ASP A 89 -14.63 -1.58 27.45
N GLY A 90 -13.55 -1.15 28.09
CA GLY A 90 -13.27 0.25 28.36
C GLY A 90 -13.23 1.08 27.07
N VAL A 91 -12.50 0.61 26.06
CA VAL A 91 -12.44 1.25 24.72
C VAL A 91 -13.82 1.30 24.06
N SER A 92 -14.56 0.20 24.07
CA SER A 92 -15.94 0.10 23.56
C SER A 92 -16.83 1.15 24.23
N SER A 93 -16.75 1.27 25.56
CA SER A 93 -17.52 2.25 26.33
C SER A 93 -17.22 3.68 25.89
N GLN A 94 -15.94 4.04 25.71
CA GLN A 94 -15.56 5.37 25.21
C GLN A 94 -16.10 5.65 23.81
N ILE A 95 -15.91 4.72 22.87
CA ILE A 95 -16.39 4.86 21.49
C ILE A 95 -17.90 5.05 21.46
N ASN A 96 -18.64 4.34 22.32
CA ASN A 96 -20.10 4.35 22.33
C ASN A 96 -20.72 5.62 22.92
N ARG A 97 -19.96 6.46 23.66
CA ARG A 97 -20.46 7.73 24.22
C ARG A 97 -21.08 8.64 23.15
N LYS A 98 -22.07 9.44 23.57
CA LYS A 98 -22.80 10.38 22.68
C LYS A 98 -21.94 11.54 22.20
N ASP A 99 -20.88 11.92 22.89
CA ASP A 99 -19.96 12.99 22.54
C ASP A 99 -18.73 12.50 21.76
N PHE A 100 -18.50 11.18 21.69
CA PHE A 100 -17.34 10.62 21.00
C PHE A 100 -17.25 11.06 19.54
N GLN A 101 -16.08 11.57 19.18
CA GLN A 101 -15.68 11.98 17.83
C GLN A 101 -14.29 11.44 17.52
N ILE A 102 -14.04 11.19 16.24
CA ILE A 102 -12.72 10.78 15.77
C ILE A 102 -11.87 12.03 15.54
N SER A 103 -10.80 12.16 16.30
CA SER A 103 -9.86 13.27 16.23
C SER A 103 -8.64 12.91 15.41
N PHE A 104 -8.25 13.82 14.52
CA PHE A 104 -7.02 13.73 13.74
C PHE A 104 -6.42 15.14 13.54
N THR A 105 -5.13 15.17 13.26
CA THR A 105 -4.32 16.35 12.96
C THR A 105 -3.90 16.34 11.48
N GLN A 106 -3.44 17.49 11.01
CA GLN A 106 -2.89 17.65 9.67
C GLN A 106 -1.36 17.65 9.74
N GLU A 107 -0.73 16.86 8.89
CA GLU A 107 0.72 16.74 8.75
C GLU A 107 1.15 16.95 7.28
N ASP A 108 2.41 17.29 7.07
CA ASP A 108 3.01 17.36 5.74
C ASP A 108 3.35 15.96 5.22
N GLY A 109 2.67 15.56 4.15
CA GLY A 109 2.90 14.30 3.48
C GLY A 109 3.90 14.40 2.33
N PRO A 110 4.17 13.26 1.66
CA PRO A 110 5.10 13.22 0.52
C PRO A 110 4.69 14.18 -0.60
N GLY A 111 5.64 14.97 -1.09
CA GLY A 111 5.43 15.94 -2.17
C GLY A 111 4.58 17.15 -1.75
N GLY A 112 4.61 17.53 -0.47
CA GLY A 112 3.91 18.71 0.07
C GLY A 112 2.39 18.55 0.22
N LYS A 113 1.83 17.38 -0.13
CA LYS A 113 0.40 17.12 0.05
C LYS A 113 0.09 16.89 1.51
N LYS A 114 -0.92 17.59 2.02
CA LYS A 114 -1.40 17.41 3.41
C LYS A 114 -1.95 16.00 3.60
N VAL A 115 -1.57 15.39 4.71
CA VAL A 115 -2.09 14.10 5.18
C VAL A 115 -2.67 14.26 6.57
N TYR A 116 -3.62 13.40 6.91
CA TYR A 116 -4.38 13.45 8.14
C TYR A 116 -4.15 12.17 8.90
N VAL A 117 -3.78 12.32 10.16
CA VAL A 117 -3.31 11.22 11.01
C VAL A 117 -4.05 11.29 12.33
N ILE A 118 -4.58 10.15 12.78
CA ILE A 118 -5.08 10.03 14.16
C ILE A 118 -3.90 9.91 15.11
N ASP A 119 -4.09 10.36 16.35
CA ASP A 119 -3.17 9.98 17.41
C ASP A 119 -3.14 8.45 17.50
N GLN A 120 -1.97 7.91 17.19
CA GLN A 120 -1.80 6.46 17.14
C GLN A 120 -1.81 5.88 18.54
N GLU A 121 -1.50 6.64 19.59
CA GLU A 121 -1.42 6.17 20.98
C GLU A 121 -2.79 6.07 21.65
N LEU A 122 -3.85 6.61 21.04
CA LEU A 122 -5.22 6.54 21.55
C LEU A 122 -5.96 5.30 21.02
N PRO A 123 -6.26 4.29 21.87
CA PRO A 123 -6.84 3.02 21.41
C PRO A 123 -8.26 3.18 20.86
N ASP A 124 -9.09 4.03 21.46
CA ASP A 124 -10.44 4.37 21.02
C ASP A 124 -10.47 4.96 19.61
N GLN A 125 -9.56 5.87 19.30
CA GLN A 125 -9.41 6.46 17.96
C GLN A 125 -9.01 5.39 16.93
N PHE A 126 -8.01 4.56 17.26
CA PHE A 126 -7.54 3.48 16.41
C PHE A 126 -8.63 2.45 16.12
N TYR A 127 -9.27 1.92 17.16
CA TYR A 127 -10.29 0.88 17.04
C TYR A 127 -11.56 1.40 16.38
N ALA A 128 -11.98 2.65 16.64
CA ALA A 128 -13.11 3.26 15.97
C ALA A 128 -12.90 3.34 14.45
N ILE A 129 -11.77 3.87 13.99
CA ILE A 129 -11.47 3.93 12.55
C ILE A 129 -11.40 2.52 11.95
N LYS A 130 -10.69 1.59 12.59
CA LYS A 130 -10.53 0.23 12.05
C LYS A 130 -11.85 -0.53 11.98
N LYS A 131 -12.75 -0.31 12.94
CA LYS A 131 -14.10 -0.89 12.92
C LYS A 131 -14.96 -0.25 11.84
N LEU A 132 -14.87 1.07 11.60
CA LEU A 132 -15.54 1.73 10.47
C LEU A 132 -15.04 1.18 9.12
N GLU A 133 -13.72 1.05 8.94
CA GLU A 133 -13.12 0.44 7.76
C GLU A 133 -13.67 -0.98 7.54
N ALA A 134 -13.72 -1.80 8.59
CA ALA A 134 -14.24 -3.16 8.51
C ALA A 134 -15.74 -3.20 8.17
N ASN A 135 -16.55 -2.32 8.76
CA ASN A 135 -17.98 -2.21 8.47
C ASN A 135 -18.20 -1.82 7.00
N LEU A 136 -17.53 -0.78 6.51
CA LEU A 136 -17.62 -0.34 5.11
C LEU A 136 -17.17 -1.45 4.15
N ALA A 137 -16.02 -2.07 4.41
CA ALA A 137 -15.49 -3.15 3.57
C ALA A 137 -16.47 -4.31 3.44
N SER A 138 -17.05 -4.77 4.56
CA SER A 138 -17.94 -5.93 4.58
C SER A 138 -19.33 -5.63 4.03
N LEU A 139 -19.95 -4.52 4.42
CA LEU A 139 -21.32 -4.19 4.00
C LEU A 139 -21.39 -3.86 2.51
N TYR A 140 -20.43 -3.08 2.02
CA TYR A 140 -20.38 -2.68 0.63
C TYR A 140 -19.58 -3.66 -0.24
N ARG A 141 -19.01 -4.74 0.33
CA ARG A 141 -18.15 -5.71 -0.39
C ARG A 141 -17.01 -5.03 -1.15
N LEU A 142 -16.44 -3.97 -0.55
CA LEU A 142 -15.38 -3.19 -1.16
C LEU A 142 -14.05 -3.93 -1.04
N LYS A 143 -13.42 -4.19 -2.18
CA LYS A 143 -12.04 -4.68 -2.26
C LYS A 143 -11.24 -3.67 -3.07
N PRO A 144 -10.26 -2.98 -2.46
CA PRO A 144 -9.35 -2.12 -3.22
C PRO A 144 -8.68 -2.94 -4.33
N ALA A 145 -8.54 -2.36 -5.51
CA ALA A 145 -7.90 -3.01 -6.64
C ALA A 145 -6.45 -3.41 -6.29
N ASN A 146 -6.05 -4.62 -6.66
CA ASN A 146 -4.67 -5.05 -6.56
C ASN A 146 -3.89 -4.52 -7.77
N ARG A 147 -2.89 -3.67 -7.52
CA ARG A 147 -2.05 -3.05 -8.55
C ARG A 147 -1.44 -4.06 -9.51
N ASP A 148 -0.88 -5.15 -8.97
CA ASP A 148 -0.14 -6.13 -9.77
C ASP A 148 -1.10 -6.99 -10.60
N GLU A 149 -2.28 -7.29 -10.05
CA GLU A 149 -3.35 -7.98 -10.78
C GLU A 149 -3.89 -7.13 -11.94
N VAL A 150 -4.15 -5.85 -11.69
CA VAL A 150 -4.57 -4.89 -12.71
C VAL A 150 -3.52 -4.79 -13.82
N MET A 151 -2.24 -4.64 -13.48
CA MET A 151 -1.17 -4.58 -14.47
C MET A 151 -1.03 -5.88 -15.26
N LYS A 152 -1.13 -7.05 -14.59
CA LYS A 152 -1.09 -8.36 -15.26
C LYS A 152 -2.21 -8.50 -16.29
N GLN A 153 -3.43 -8.13 -15.93
CA GLN A 153 -4.59 -8.18 -16.84
C GLN A 153 -4.46 -7.20 -18.00
N LEU A 154 -4.08 -5.95 -17.72
CA LEU A 154 -3.88 -4.92 -18.75
C LEU A 154 -2.83 -5.34 -19.78
N ILE A 155 -1.67 -5.83 -19.32
CA ILE A 155 -0.60 -6.30 -20.21
C ILE A 155 -1.08 -7.50 -21.02
N GLY A 156 -1.74 -8.48 -20.38
CA GLY A 156 -2.29 -9.64 -21.07
C GLY A 156 -3.26 -9.27 -22.19
N MET A 157 -4.17 -8.32 -21.95
CA MET A 157 -5.13 -7.86 -22.96
C MET A 157 -4.45 -7.10 -24.09
N ILE A 158 -3.55 -6.16 -23.77
CA ILE A 158 -2.90 -5.33 -24.80
C ILE A 158 -1.93 -6.16 -25.67
N SER A 159 -1.41 -7.27 -25.16
CA SER A 159 -0.46 -8.14 -25.86
C SER A 159 -1.10 -9.11 -26.87
N ASP A 160 -2.43 -9.17 -27.01
CA ASP A 160 -3.11 -10.11 -27.91
C ASP A 160 -3.01 -9.72 -29.41
N GLY A 161 -2.49 -8.53 -29.72
CA GLY A 161 -2.33 -8.01 -31.08
C GLY A 161 -3.55 -7.29 -31.63
N PHE A 162 -4.67 -7.26 -30.90
CA PHE A 162 -5.87 -6.56 -31.30
C PHE A 162 -5.73 -5.04 -31.13
N ASN A 163 -6.27 -4.27 -32.09
CA ASN A 163 -6.06 -2.82 -32.13
C ASN A 163 -7.06 -2.04 -31.26
N TYR A 164 -7.11 -2.32 -29.94
CA TYR A 164 -7.96 -1.59 -29.00
C TYR A 164 -7.70 -0.08 -29.01
N HIS A 165 -8.73 0.76 -28.89
CA HIS A 165 -8.52 2.15 -28.48
C HIS A 165 -8.19 2.18 -26.99
N VAL A 166 -7.03 2.71 -26.64
CA VAL A 166 -6.56 2.81 -25.26
C VAL A 166 -6.78 4.24 -24.79
N LEU A 167 -7.54 4.39 -23.70
CA LEU A 167 -7.70 5.66 -23.00
C LEU A 167 -7.20 5.51 -21.58
N ARG A 168 -6.17 6.28 -21.22
CA ARG A 168 -5.70 6.42 -19.85
C ARG A 168 -6.00 7.83 -19.37
N THR A 169 -6.54 7.95 -18.16
CA THR A 169 -6.85 9.23 -17.53
C THR A 169 -6.61 9.18 -16.02
N ASP A 170 -6.63 10.35 -15.39
CA ASP A 170 -6.50 10.55 -13.95
C ASP A 170 -7.58 11.54 -13.49
N ILE A 171 -8.05 11.42 -12.23
CA ILE A 171 -9.03 12.35 -11.66
C ILE A 171 -8.30 13.46 -10.89
N SER A 172 -8.61 14.71 -11.23
CA SER A 172 -7.99 15.90 -10.63
C SER A 172 -8.36 16.03 -9.15
N SER A 173 -7.32 16.12 -8.30
CA SER A 173 -7.46 16.32 -6.84
C SER A 173 -8.48 15.35 -6.21
N PHE A 174 -8.44 14.08 -6.61
CA PHE A 174 -9.52 13.12 -6.39
C PHE A 174 -10.09 13.10 -4.96
N PHE A 175 -9.24 12.96 -3.94
CA PHE A 175 -9.72 12.92 -2.56
C PHE A 175 -10.30 14.27 -2.16
N GLU A 176 -9.66 15.37 -2.52
CA GLU A 176 -10.03 16.73 -2.17
C GLU A 176 -11.32 17.20 -2.89
N SER A 177 -11.71 16.55 -3.99
CA SER A 177 -12.85 16.92 -4.83
C SER A 177 -14.16 16.18 -4.51
N ILE A 178 -14.16 15.16 -3.63
CA ILE A 178 -15.37 14.36 -3.37
C ILE A 178 -16.41 15.14 -2.54
N PRO A 179 -17.63 15.39 -3.04
CA PRO A 179 -18.65 16.17 -2.33
C PRO A 179 -19.30 15.37 -1.18
N HIS A 180 -19.36 16.00 0.00
CA HIS A 180 -19.86 15.37 1.24
C HIS A 180 -21.35 15.07 1.18
N ASP A 181 -22.15 16.00 0.65
CA ASP A 181 -23.61 15.88 0.57
C ASP A 181 -24.01 14.66 -0.26
N ARG A 182 -23.40 14.46 -1.43
CA ARG A 182 -23.67 13.31 -2.31
C ARG A 182 -23.22 12.00 -1.69
N LEU A 183 -22.02 11.98 -1.08
CA LEU A 183 -21.51 10.80 -0.39
C LEU A 183 -22.42 10.41 0.79
N LEU A 184 -22.81 11.37 1.63
CA LEU A 184 -23.69 11.14 2.77
C LEU A 184 -25.11 10.75 2.33
N LYS A 185 -25.62 11.33 1.24
CA LYS A 185 -26.90 10.94 0.64
C LYS A 185 -26.87 9.48 0.18
N LYS A 186 -25.80 9.05 -0.48
CA LYS A 186 -25.60 7.64 -0.89
C LYS A 186 -25.58 6.72 0.34
N LEU A 187 -24.74 7.01 1.32
CA LEU A 187 -24.63 6.22 2.56
C LEU A 187 -25.95 6.10 3.33
N LYS A 188 -26.75 7.18 3.38
CA LYS A 188 -28.07 7.20 4.01
C LYS A 188 -29.11 6.42 3.20
N GLY A 189 -29.11 6.60 1.87
CA GLY A 189 -30.06 5.95 0.96
C GLY A 189 -29.89 4.43 0.93
N ASP A 190 -28.66 3.94 1.05
CA ASP A 190 -28.37 2.50 1.05
C ASP A 190 -28.88 1.79 2.32
N GLN A 191 -29.10 2.53 3.42
CA GLN A 191 -29.56 2.02 4.73
C GLN A 191 -28.76 0.83 5.29
N LEU A 192 -27.51 0.64 4.84
CA LEU A 192 -26.66 -0.47 5.26
C LEU A 192 -25.93 -0.20 6.58
N LEU A 193 -25.61 1.06 6.88
CA LEU A 193 -24.81 1.45 8.04
C LEU A 193 -25.67 1.74 9.27
N SER A 194 -25.16 1.39 10.45
CA SER A 194 -25.72 1.83 11.71
C SER A 194 -25.65 3.35 11.86
N GLN A 195 -26.62 3.93 12.58
CA GLN A 195 -26.64 5.38 12.87
C GLN A 195 -25.35 5.86 13.53
N LYS A 196 -24.76 5.05 14.42
CA LYS A 196 -23.46 5.34 15.03
C LYS A 196 -22.35 5.44 13.99
N SER A 197 -22.24 4.47 13.08
CA SER A 197 -21.21 4.48 12.02
C SER A 197 -21.38 5.69 11.10
N LEU A 198 -22.61 5.98 10.68
CA LEU A 198 -22.92 7.13 9.84
C LEU A 198 -22.58 8.46 10.53
N ARG A 199 -22.85 8.58 11.84
CA ARG A 199 -22.50 9.77 12.62
C ARG A 199 -20.99 9.97 12.70
N LEU A 200 -20.22 8.90 12.94
CA LEU A 200 -18.76 8.98 13.00
C LEU A 200 -18.16 9.36 11.64
N ILE A 201 -18.66 8.77 10.54
CA ILE A 201 -18.27 9.14 9.17
C ILE A 201 -18.56 10.62 8.92
N SER A 202 -19.77 11.08 9.24
CA SER A 202 -20.15 12.50 9.08
C SER A 202 -19.23 13.41 9.90
N GLY A 203 -18.92 13.04 11.14
CA GLY A 203 -17.98 13.77 12.00
C GLY A 203 -16.58 13.86 11.41
N ILE A 204 -16.06 12.79 10.80
CA ILE A 204 -14.78 12.80 10.08
C ILE A 204 -14.81 13.80 8.92
N LEU A 205 -15.87 13.76 8.10
CA LEU A 205 -16.02 14.66 6.94
C LEU A 205 -16.07 16.13 7.37
N PHE A 206 -16.90 16.47 8.36
CA PHE A 206 -17.00 17.84 8.86
C PHE A 206 -15.71 18.33 9.53
N ARG A 207 -15.02 17.46 10.27
CA ARG A 207 -13.72 17.80 10.86
C ARG A 207 -12.67 18.06 9.78
N TYR A 208 -12.62 17.23 8.75
CA TYR A 208 -11.74 17.44 7.60
C TYR A 208 -12.04 18.79 6.93
N ALA A 209 -13.30 19.07 6.60
CA ALA A 209 -13.69 20.35 5.98
C ALA A 209 -13.23 21.56 6.80
N ARG A 210 -13.29 21.48 8.13
CA ARG A 210 -12.81 22.55 9.02
C ARG A 210 -11.28 22.68 9.00
N LEU A 211 -10.54 21.57 9.05
CA LEU A 211 -9.07 21.59 9.03
C LEU A 211 -8.51 22.03 7.67
N ALA A 212 -9.11 21.54 6.59
CA ALA A 212 -8.73 21.83 5.21
C ALA A 212 -9.24 23.19 4.71
N SER A 213 -10.16 23.84 5.45
CA SER A 213 -10.92 25.01 4.99
C SER A 213 -11.67 24.77 3.68
N THR A 214 -12.28 23.58 3.54
CA THR A 214 -13.05 23.15 2.36
C THR A 214 -14.46 22.71 2.75
N PRO A 215 -15.38 23.64 3.06
CA PRO A 215 -16.74 23.32 3.48
C PRO A 215 -17.45 22.39 2.48
N GLY A 216 -17.91 21.23 2.97
CA GLY A 216 -18.75 20.31 2.19
C GLY A 216 -18.03 19.47 1.12
N VAL A 217 -16.70 19.52 1.02
CA VAL A 217 -15.95 18.77 0.01
C VAL A 217 -14.65 18.19 0.57
N GLY A 218 -14.29 17.02 0.04
CA GLY A 218 -13.01 16.34 0.17
C GLY A 218 -12.95 15.25 1.25
N LEU A 219 -11.94 14.39 1.17
CA LEU A 219 -11.69 13.29 2.11
C LEU A 219 -10.29 13.43 2.74
N PRO A 220 -10.13 13.12 4.04
CA PRO A 220 -8.85 13.19 4.72
C PRO A 220 -7.90 12.09 4.21
N ARG A 221 -6.96 12.46 3.34
CA ARG A 221 -5.89 11.57 2.87
C ARG A 221 -5.03 11.10 4.05
N GLY A 222 -4.74 9.81 4.13
CA GLY A 222 -3.97 9.23 5.25
C GLY A 222 -4.83 8.41 6.23
N LEU A 223 -6.12 8.74 6.35
CA LEU A 223 -7.07 7.90 7.07
C LEU A 223 -7.55 6.76 6.16
N GLY A 224 -7.45 5.51 6.64
CA GLY A 224 -7.80 4.33 5.84
C GLY A 224 -9.28 4.29 5.42
N ILE A 225 -10.16 4.95 6.17
CA ILE A 225 -11.58 5.10 5.84
C ILE A 225 -11.81 5.83 4.51
N SER A 226 -10.96 6.81 4.18
CA SER A 226 -11.09 7.62 2.96
C SER A 226 -10.99 6.77 1.71
N SER A 227 -10.16 5.71 1.72
CA SER A 227 -10.07 4.76 0.62
C SER A 227 -11.37 4.00 0.39
N TYR A 228 -12.10 3.61 1.44
CA TYR A 228 -13.38 2.92 1.28
C TYR A 228 -14.50 3.87 0.83
N LEU A 229 -14.50 5.09 1.35
CA LEU A 229 -15.48 6.11 0.97
C LEU A 229 -15.31 6.53 -0.50
N SER A 230 -14.08 6.69 -0.98
CA SER A 230 -13.83 7.01 -2.39
C SER A 230 -14.20 5.86 -3.32
N GLU A 231 -13.89 4.60 -2.95
CA GLU A 231 -14.33 3.42 -3.71
C GLU A 231 -15.85 3.29 -3.78
N LEU A 232 -16.55 3.57 -2.67
CA LEU A 232 -18.01 3.61 -2.68
C LEU A 232 -18.55 4.71 -3.59
N TYR A 233 -17.95 5.90 -3.54
CA TYR A 233 -18.36 7.05 -4.35
C TYR A 233 -18.24 6.76 -5.85
N MET A 234 -17.16 6.08 -6.25
CA MET A 234 -16.89 5.75 -7.65
C MET A 234 -17.70 4.58 -8.20
N ARG A 235 -18.43 3.84 -7.36
CA ARG A 235 -19.15 2.62 -7.76
C ARG A 235 -20.03 2.78 -9.00
N ASP A 236 -20.88 3.80 -9.00
CA ASP A 236 -21.87 3.99 -10.07
C ASP A 236 -21.19 4.44 -11.37
N PHE A 237 -20.13 5.25 -11.25
CA PHE A 237 -19.29 5.63 -12.38
C PHE A 237 -18.57 4.42 -12.99
N ASP A 238 -17.97 3.58 -12.15
CA ASP A 238 -17.27 2.38 -12.60
C ASP A 238 -18.26 1.41 -13.29
N GLN A 239 -19.48 1.28 -12.76
CA GLN A 239 -20.53 0.46 -13.37
C GLN A 239 -20.96 1.03 -14.73
N ARG A 240 -21.21 2.34 -14.83
CA ARG A 240 -21.57 3.01 -16.09
C ARG A 240 -20.51 2.80 -17.17
N LEU A 241 -19.23 2.86 -16.82
CA LEU A 241 -18.14 2.59 -17.77
C LEU A 241 -18.10 1.13 -18.22
N ARG A 242 -18.23 0.18 -17.30
CA ARG A 242 -18.24 -1.26 -17.65
C ARG A 242 -19.44 -1.66 -18.52
N MET A 243 -20.57 -0.94 -18.43
CA MET A 243 -21.76 -1.21 -19.22
C MET A 243 -21.72 -0.59 -20.63
N LEU A 244 -20.67 0.16 -20.98
CA LEU A 244 -20.49 0.60 -22.36
C LEU A 244 -20.20 -0.63 -23.24
N GLY A 245 -21.02 -0.85 -24.27
CA GLY A 245 -20.99 -2.07 -25.08
C GLY A 245 -19.69 -2.33 -25.85
N ASP A 246 -18.82 -1.34 -25.96
CA ASP A 246 -17.52 -1.44 -26.61
C ASP A 246 -16.34 -1.48 -25.63
N VAL A 247 -16.57 -1.46 -24.32
CA VAL A 247 -15.49 -1.59 -23.32
C VAL A 247 -15.14 -3.07 -23.13
N VAL A 248 -13.90 -3.41 -23.47
CA VAL A 248 -13.34 -4.76 -23.31
C VAL A 248 -12.62 -4.91 -21.97
N PHE A 249 -11.95 -3.85 -21.54
CA PHE A 249 -11.25 -3.82 -20.27
C PHE A 249 -11.40 -2.45 -19.61
N TYR A 250 -11.66 -2.47 -18.31
CA TYR A 250 -11.71 -1.29 -17.47
C TYR A 250 -11.01 -1.59 -16.15
N ALA A 251 -10.07 -0.73 -15.78
CA ALA A 251 -9.48 -0.74 -14.46
C ALA A 251 -9.34 0.68 -13.91
N ARG A 252 -9.65 0.83 -12.63
CA ARG A 252 -9.38 2.02 -11.84
C ARG A 252 -8.55 1.62 -10.62
N TYR A 253 -7.54 2.42 -10.32
CA TYR A 253 -6.75 2.31 -9.10
C TYR A 253 -6.72 3.69 -8.46
N VAL A 254 -7.62 3.90 -7.49
CA VAL A 254 -7.85 5.22 -6.89
C VAL A 254 -8.30 6.22 -7.96
N ASP A 255 -7.41 7.16 -8.34
CA ASP A 255 -7.60 8.26 -9.28
C ASP A 255 -7.17 7.90 -10.71
N ASP A 256 -6.26 6.95 -10.88
CA ASP A 256 -5.79 6.47 -12.18
C ASP A 256 -6.84 5.53 -12.81
N ILE A 257 -7.22 5.78 -14.06
CA ILE A 257 -8.16 4.97 -14.86
C ILE A 257 -7.52 4.58 -16.19
N VAL A 258 -7.74 3.34 -16.60
CA VAL A 258 -7.43 2.86 -17.96
C VAL A 258 -8.62 2.10 -18.52
N VAL A 259 -8.93 2.35 -19.79
CA VAL A 259 -10.03 1.74 -20.53
C VAL A 259 -9.53 1.27 -21.89
N LEU A 260 -9.89 0.04 -22.27
CA LEU A 260 -9.69 -0.50 -23.61
C LEU A 260 -11.04 -0.63 -24.30
N PHE A 261 -11.18 0.02 -25.46
CA PHE A 261 -12.37 -0.08 -26.28
C PHE A 261 -12.10 -0.93 -27.52
N ALA A 262 -13.04 -1.82 -27.85
CA ALA A 262 -13.06 -2.48 -29.14
C ALA A 262 -13.44 -1.46 -30.24
N PRO A 263 -12.72 -1.40 -31.36
CA PRO A 263 -13.15 -0.65 -32.53
C PRO A 263 -14.35 -1.37 -33.16
N LEU A 264 -15.56 -0.92 -32.83
CA LEU A 264 -16.77 -1.42 -33.47
C LEU A 264 -16.94 -0.77 -34.86
N PRO A 265 -17.45 -1.50 -35.87
CA PRO A 265 -17.75 -0.93 -37.17
C PRO A 265 -18.62 0.32 -37.07
N GLY A 266 -18.20 1.42 -37.71
CA GLY A 266 -18.91 2.69 -37.71
C GLY A 266 -18.83 3.50 -36.40
N ALA A 267 -18.09 3.03 -35.38
CA ALA A 267 -17.91 3.79 -34.15
C ALA A 267 -16.72 4.76 -34.24
N ASP A 268 -16.97 6.03 -33.91
CA ASP A 268 -15.92 7.02 -33.72
C ASP A 268 -15.42 6.98 -32.27
N VAL A 269 -14.17 6.55 -32.05
CA VAL A 269 -13.61 6.44 -30.69
C VAL A 269 -13.24 7.80 -30.08
N ARG A 270 -13.21 8.89 -30.85
CA ARG A 270 -12.92 10.24 -30.33
C ARG A 270 -14.01 10.74 -29.39
N VAL A 271 -15.21 10.17 -29.48
CA VAL A 271 -16.32 10.52 -28.57
C VAL A 271 -16.16 9.93 -27.17
N LYS A 272 -15.22 8.97 -26.97
CA LYS A 272 -15.07 8.27 -25.69
C LYS A 272 -14.54 9.19 -24.61
N LEU A 273 -13.50 9.99 -24.88
CA LEU A 273 -12.95 10.93 -23.89
C LEU A 273 -13.99 11.97 -23.42
N PRO A 274 -14.72 12.70 -24.30
CA PRO A 274 -15.80 13.58 -23.88
C PRO A 274 -16.90 12.88 -23.08
N LYS A 275 -17.21 11.62 -23.40
CA LYS A 275 -18.21 10.82 -22.68
C LYS A 275 -17.77 10.49 -21.26
N ILE A 276 -16.52 10.03 -21.07
CA ILE A 276 -15.95 9.78 -19.73
C ILE A 276 -15.90 11.08 -18.93
N ARG A 277 -15.49 12.19 -19.55
CA ARG A 277 -15.49 13.54 -18.94
C ARG A 277 -16.90 13.91 -18.47
N GLY A 278 -17.93 13.65 -19.29
CA GLY A 278 -19.33 13.83 -18.92
C GLY A 278 -19.72 13.01 -17.69
N PHE A 279 -19.38 11.73 -17.66
CA PHE A 279 -19.67 10.86 -16.52
C PHE A 279 -18.99 11.30 -15.21
N LEU A 280 -17.74 11.81 -15.27
CA LEU A 280 -17.08 12.38 -14.10
C LEU A 280 -17.78 13.66 -13.63
N ARG A 281 -18.14 14.55 -14.56
CA ARG A 281 -18.87 15.79 -14.26
C ARG A 281 -20.23 15.51 -13.61
N ASP A 282 -20.94 14.49 -14.06
CA ASP A 282 -22.22 14.07 -13.48
C ASP A 282 -22.09 13.72 -12.00
N ILE A 283 -20.93 13.21 -11.58
CA ILE A 283 -20.59 12.93 -10.18
C ILE A 283 -19.73 14.03 -9.54
N SER A 284 -19.73 15.25 -10.07
CA SER A 284 -18.98 16.40 -9.53
C SER A 284 -17.47 16.16 -9.39
N LEU A 285 -16.89 15.32 -10.23
CA LEU A 285 -15.45 15.14 -10.35
C LEU A 285 -14.96 15.67 -11.70
N THR A 286 -13.67 15.99 -11.76
CA THR A 286 -13.05 16.54 -12.97
C THR A 286 -11.89 15.67 -13.43
N MET A 287 -11.75 15.59 -14.74
CA MET A 287 -10.64 14.89 -15.39
C MET A 287 -9.35 15.72 -15.29
N ASN A 288 -8.20 15.05 -15.25
CA ASN A 288 -6.90 15.70 -15.35
C ASN A 288 -6.48 15.82 -16.81
N GLU A 289 -6.79 16.96 -17.44
CA GLU A 289 -6.60 17.18 -18.89
C GLU A 289 -5.13 17.38 -19.32
N THR A 290 -4.16 17.29 -18.40
CA THR A 290 -2.74 17.41 -18.79
C THR A 290 -2.31 16.22 -19.66
N ALA A 291 -1.50 16.45 -20.70
CA ALA A 291 -1.07 15.42 -21.65
C ALA A 291 -0.24 14.28 -21.03
N GLU A 292 0.30 14.48 -19.82
CA GLU A 292 0.94 13.41 -19.05
C GLU A 292 -0.10 12.50 -18.38
N LYS A 293 -1.22 13.06 -17.94
CA LYS A 293 -2.23 12.42 -17.11
C LYS A 293 -3.39 11.81 -17.90
N THR A 294 -3.76 12.46 -19.00
CA THR A 294 -4.76 11.97 -19.94
C THR A 294 -4.12 11.74 -21.30
N LYS A 295 -4.25 10.50 -21.80
CA LYS A 295 -3.71 10.06 -23.08
C LYS A 295 -4.66 9.11 -23.78
N GLU A 296 -4.76 9.27 -25.08
CA GLU A 296 -5.47 8.35 -25.98
C GLU A 296 -4.50 7.77 -27.02
N SER A 297 -4.75 6.53 -27.44
CA SER A 297 -4.02 5.95 -28.56
C SER A 297 -4.30 6.69 -29.87
N PRO A 298 -3.40 6.61 -30.87
CA PRO A 298 -3.59 7.27 -32.17
C PRO A 298 -4.87 6.81 -32.86
N VAL A 299 -5.54 7.75 -33.53
CA VAL A 299 -6.82 7.59 -34.20
C VAL A 299 -6.78 8.38 -35.51
N ASN A 300 -7.31 7.82 -36.59
CA ASN A 300 -7.33 8.48 -37.89
C ASN A 300 -8.45 9.54 -37.98
N ASN A 301 -8.54 10.24 -39.12
CA ASN A 301 -9.54 11.29 -39.34
C ASN A 301 -11.00 10.79 -39.28
N GLN A 302 -11.22 9.48 -39.47
CA GLN A 302 -12.53 8.83 -39.41
C GLN A 302 -12.89 8.34 -38.00
N GLY A 303 -12.02 8.50 -37.01
CA GLY A 303 -12.30 8.05 -35.65
C GLY A 303 -12.00 6.57 -35.42
N ILE A 304 -11.17 5.95 -36.26
CA ILE A 304 -10.77 4.53 -36.16
C ILE A 304 -9.35 4.45 -35.56
N PRO A 305 -9.08 3.53 -34.60
CA PRO A 305 -7.75 3.34 -34.03
C PRO A 305 -6.69 3.03 -35.09
N GLU A 306 -5.57 3.75 -35.03
CA GLU A 306 -4.39 3.51 -35.87
C GLU A 306 -3.40 2.55 -35.19
N THR A 307 -2.35 2.17 -35.92
CA THR A 307 -1.26 1.39 -35.34
C THR A 307 -0.53 2.20 -34.27
N LYS A 308 -0.21 1.56 -33.15
CA LYS A 308 0.41 2.22 -31.99
C LYS A 308 1.93 2.34 -32.10
N GLY A 309 2.53 2.19 -33.30
CA GLY A 309 3.96 1.97 -33.53
C GLY A 309 4.95 3.04 -33.03
N ALA A 310 4.48 4.13 -32.42
CA ALA A 310 5.33 5.08 -31.68
C ALA A 310 4.69 5.56 -30.36
N TRP A 311 3.52 5.02 -30.02
CA TRP A 311 2.74 5.48 -28.89
C TRP A 311 3.17 4.76 -27.61
N ASN A 312 3.07 5.48 -26.49
CA ASN A 312 3.33 4.95 -25.16
C ASN A 312 2.56 5.74 -24.11
N PHE A 313 2.24 5.07 -23.02
CA PHE A 313 1.63 5.68 -21.86
C PHE A 313 2.19 5.08 -20.56
N GLU A 314 2.02 5.80 -19.46
CA GLU A 314 2.39 5.31 -18.14
C GLU A 314 1.13 5.01 -17.33
N TYR A 315 1.14 3.87 -16.64
CA TYR A 315 0.07 3.45 -15.75
C TYR A 315 0.66 2.64 -14.60
N LEU A 316 0.25 2.96 -13.37
CA LEU A 316 0.68 2.27 -12.14
C LEU A 316 2.19 2.01 -12.09
N GLY A 317 2.99 3.04 -12.39
CA GLY A 317 4.44 3.05 -12.28
C GLY A 317 5.20 2.29 -13.36
N TYR A 318 4.51 1.80 -14.38
CA TYR A 318 5.07 1.19 -15.58
C TYR A 318 4.84 2.08 -16.79
N ARG A 319 5.73 1.99 -17.79
CA ARG A 319 5.55 2.58 -19.10
C ARG A 319 5.33 1.45 -20.11
N ILE A 320 4.20 1.49 -20.80
CA ILE A 320 3.86 0.54 -21.87
C ILE A 320 4.17 1.23 -23.20
N ASP A 321 5.09 0.66 -23.97
CA ASP A 321 5.56 1.17 -25.25
C ASP A 321 5.21 0.19 -26.36
N PHE A 322 4.80 0.71 -27.52
CA PHE A 322 4.27 -0.06 -28.63
C PHE A 322 5.17 -0.03 -29.88
N ARG A 323 6.39 0.53 -29.79
CA ARG A 323 7.29 0.69 -30.95
C ARG A 323 7.71 -0.61 -31.62
N SER A 324 8.00 -1.62 -30.82
CA SER A 324 8.51 -2.92 -31.27
C SER A 324 7.65 -4.04 -30.68
N GLY A 325 6.33 -3.92 -30.90
CA GLY A 325 5.33 -4.68 -30.15
C GLY A 325 5.17 -4.13 -28.72
N VAL A 326 4.46 -4.89 -27.87
CA VAL A 326 4.14 -4.46 -26.50
C VAL A 326 5.32 -4.70 -25.57
N SER A 327 5.95 -3.61 -25.15
CA SER A 327 7.10 -3.62 -24.23
C SER A 327 6.77 -2.87 -22.94
N VAL A 328 7.15 -3.45 -21.79
CA VAL A 328 6.87 -2.87 -20.48
C VAL A 328 8.18 -2.49 -19.79
N TYR A 329 8.27 -1.22 -19.41
CA TYR A 329 9.42 -0.58 -18.77
C TYR A 329 9.02 0.03 -17.42
N MET A 330 10.00 0.49 -16.65
CA MET A 330 9.72 1.36 -15.50
C MET A 330 9.15 2.70 -16.00
N SER A 331 8.24 3.30 -15.23
CA SER A 331 7.89 4.71 -15.44
C SER A 331 9.12 5.60 -15.34
N ARG A 332 9.12 6.73 -16.07
CA ARG A 332 10.22 7.71 -16.06
C ARG A 332 10.55 8.16 -14.63
N LYS A 333 9.53 8.48 -13.84
CA LYS A 333 9.68 8.89 -12.43
C LYS A 333 10.30 7.79 -11.58
N ARG A 334 9.91 6.52 -11.78
CA ARG A 334 10.49 5.39 -11.04
C ARG A 334 11.96 5.16 -11.41
N LEU A 335 12.29 5.18 -12.71
CA LEU A 335 13.67 5.05 -13.17
C LEU A 335 14.55 6.18 -12.62
N ALA A 336 14.07 7.42 -12.68
CA ALA A 336 14.77 8.57 -12.12
C ALA A 336 15.05 8.42 -10.62
N ARG A 337 14.08 7.91 -9.84
CA ARG A 337 14.33 7.57 -8.42
C ARG A 337 15.44 6.55 -8.25
N TYR A 338 15.46 5.46 -9.00
CA TYR A 338 16.57 4.50 -8.89
C TYR A 338 17.93 5.14 -9.20
N LYS A 339 18.01 5.96 -10.25
CA LYS A 339 19.23 6.73 -10.58
C LYS A 339 19.65 7.63 -9.41
N ASN A 340 18.72 8.41 -8.88
CA ASN A 340 18.96 9.32 -7.76
C ASN A 340 19.44 8.58 -6.49
N ARG A 341 18.89 7.39 -6.20
CA ARG A 341 19.36 6.55 -5.10
C ARG A 341 20.78 6.07 -5.29
N VAL A 342 21.13 5.61 -6.50
CA VAL A 342 22.50 5.20 -6.82
C VAL A 342 23.43 6.39 -6.57
N PHE A 343 23.18 7.55 -7.19
CA PHE A 343 24.01 8.74 -6.96
C PHE A 343 24.05 9.17 -5.49
N GLY A 344 22.92 9.09 -4.78
CA GLY A 344 22.81 9.38 -3.35
C GLY A 344 23.72 8.48 -2.49
N CYS A 345 23.83 7.19 -2.81
CA CYS A 345 24.73 6.26 -2.14
C CYS A 345 26.18 6.74 -2.18
N PHE A 346 26.67 7.08 -3.38
CA PHE A 346 28.06 7.44 -3.61
C PHE A 346 28.38 8.84 -3.09
N ARG A 347 27.50 9.84 -3.30
CA ARG A 347 27.66 11.17 -2.69
C ARG A 347 27.75 11.11 -1.16
N ARG A 348 26.90 10.29 -0.51
CA ARG A 348 26.95 10.07 0.93
C ARG A 348 28.22 9.37 1.38
N TYR A 349 28.74 8.42 0.59
CA TYR A 349 30.01 7.79 0.89
C TYR A 349 31.14 8.81 0.87
N GLU A 350 31.21 9.62 -0.19
CA GLU A 350 32.20 10.68 -0.36
C GLU A 350 32.19 11.70 0.78
N SER A 351 31.00 12.14 1.21
CA SER A 351 30.87 13.07 2.33
C SER A 351 31.18 12.46 3.71
N GLN A 352 31.15 11.14 3.85
CA GLN A 352 31.31 10.44 5.14
C GLN A 352 32.67 9.74 5.30
N LYS A 353 33.41 9.52 4.19
CA LYS A 353 34.63 8.72 4.20
C LYS A 353 35.76 9.37 4.99
N SER A 354 35.83 10.71 5.03
CA SER A 354 36.80 11.47 5.82
C SER A 354 36.57 11.31 7.33
N ASN A 355 35.30 11.34 7.76
CA ASN A 355 34.94 11.30 9.17
C ASN A 355 35.02 9.87 9.75
N ASN A 356 34.51 8.88 9.03
CA ASN A 356 34.58 7.48 9.46
C ASN A 356 34.59 6.53 8.26
N HIS A 357 35.80 6.31 7.74
CA HIS A 357 36.02 5.48 6.56
C HIS A 357 35.40 4.08 6.69
N LYS A 358 35.64 3.39 7.83
CA LYS A 358 35.17 2.01 8.04
C LYS A 358 33.64 1.91 8.08
N LYS A 359 32.95 2.95 8.59
CA LYS A 359 31.49 3.03 8.58
C LYS A 359 30.97 3.35 7.19
N ALA A 360 31.52 4.38 6.53
CA ALA A 360 31.13 4.77 5.18
C ALA A 360 31.29 3.63 4.17
N TYR A 361 32.43 2.92 4.21
CA TYR A 361 32.71 1.72 3.41
C TYR A 361 31.61 0.66 3.58
N ARG A 362 31.29 0.31 4.83
CA ARG A 362 30.27 -0.71 5.14
C ARG A 362 28.88 -0.27 4.70
N LEU A 363 28.52 1.00 4.87
CA LEU A 363 27.20 1.50 4.46
C LEU A 363 27.05 1.55 2.94
N LEU A 364 28.07 1.94 2.18
CA LEU A 364 27.98 1.96 0.71
C LEU A 364 27.65 0.56 0.16
N ILE A 365 28.39 -0.46 0.63
CA ILE A 365 28.13 -1.86 0.25
C ILE A 365 26.69 -2.26 0.60
N LYS A 366 26.22 -1.96 1.81
CA LYS A 366 24.85 -2.28 2.22
C LYS A 366 23.79 -1.60 1.37
N ARG A 367 24.00 -0.32 1.02
CA ARG A 367 23.09 0.47 0.20
C ARG A 367 23.01 -0.04 -1.23
N VAL A 368 24.16 -0.27 -1.88
CA VAL A 368 24.20 -0.87 -3.23
C VAL A 368 23.56 -2.25 -3.21
N ARG A 369 23.94 -3.12 -2.27
CA ARG A 369 23.33 -4.44 -2.10
C ARG A 369 21.82 -4.36 -1.93
N PHE A 370 21.30 -3.39 -1.19
CA PHE A 370 19.87 -3.18 -1.01
C PHE A 370 19.17 -2.78 -2.32
N LEU A 371 19.75 -1.84 -3.08
CA LEU A 371 19.17 -1.38 -4.34
C LEU A 371 19.13 -2.46 -5.42
N THR A 372 20.15 -3.32 -5.46
CA THR A 372 20.31 -4.37 -6.48
C THR A 372 19.73 -5.72 -6.07
N SER A 373 18.99 -5.83 -4.97
CA SER A 373 18.45 -7.12 -4.52
C SER A 373 16.99 -7.02 -4.07
N ASN A 374 16.46 -8.17 -3.67
CA ASN A 374 15.15 -8.30 -3.07
C ASN A 374 15.26 -8.58 -1.58
N THR A 375 14.28 -8.12 -0.81
CA THR A 375 14.24 -8.35 0.63
C THR A 375 12.81 -8.44 1.13
N GLN A 376 12.66 -9.07 2.28
CA GLN A 376 11.42 -9.07 3.05
C GLN A 376 11.59 -8.03 4.15
N LEU A 377 10.60 -7.14 4.27
CA LEU A 377 10.59 -6.18 5.36
C LEU A 377 10.46 -6.92 6.70
N THR A 378 10.88 -6.32 7.81
CA THR A 378 10.85 -6.96 9.13
C THR A 378 9.68 -6.43 9.99
N HIS A 379 9.46 -7.07 11.14
CA HIS A 379 8.43 -6.70 12.13
C HIS A 379 7.02 -6.62 11.52
N ASN A 380 6.34 -5.48 11.67
CA ASN A 380 4.96 -5.27 11.25
C ASN A 380 4.74 -5.29 9.73
N LYS A 381 5.81 -5.49 8.96
CA LYS A 381 5.77 -5.65 7.50
C LYS A 381 6.43 -6.95 7.05
N SER A 382 6.58 -7.94 7.93
CA SER A 382 7.15 -9.26 7.62
C SER A 382 6.54 -9.93 6.40
N ASN A 383 5.27 -9.69 6.09
CA ASN A 383 4.61 -10.28 4.92
C ASN A 383 4.88 -9.53 3.60
N ALA A 384 5.62 -8.43 3.62
CA ALA A 384 5.85 -7.59 2.45
C ALA A 384 7.24 -7.83 1.85
N TYR A 385 7.24 -8.25 0.59
CA TYR A 385 8.43 -8.38 -0.25
C TYR A 385 8.63 -7.09 -1.05
N VAL A 386 9.87 -6.59 -1.05
CA VAL A 386 10.26 -5.39 -1.79
C VAL A 386 11.61 -5.62 -2.46
N GLY A 387 11.92 -4.82 -3.47
CA GLY A 387 13.23 -4.89 -4.13
C GLY A 387 13.14 -4.73 -5.63
N ILE A 388 14.26 -4.97 -6.30
CA ILE A 388 14.37 -4.72 -7.73
C ILE A 388 13.37 -5.54 -8.55
N TYR A 389 13.15 -6.82 -8.21
CA TYR A 389 12.13 -7.66 -8.85
C TYR A 389 10.73 -7.30 -8.38
N PHE A 390 10.45 -7.38 -7.07
CA PHE A 390 9.09 -7.22 -6.55
C PHE A 390 8.45 -5.87 -6.87
N ASN A 391 9.25 -4.79 -6.97
CA ASN A 391 8.72 -3.47 -7.35
C ASN A 391 8.53 -3.28 -8.86
N ASN A 392 9.10 -4.17 -9.69
CA ASN A 392 9.17 -4.04 -11.14
C ASN A 392 8.78 -5.36 -11.85
N MET A 393 7.98 -6.21 -11.22
CA MET A 393 7.76 -7.59 -11.69
C MET A 393 7.18 -7.72 -13.10
N HIS A 394 6.57 -6.66 -13.62
CA HIS A 394 5.93 -6.62 -14.94
C HIS A 394 6.83 -6.10 -16.07
N ILE A 395 8.08 -5.72 -15.82
CA ILE A 395 8.96 -5.31 -16.93
C ILE A 395 9.24 -6.51 -17.84
N THR A 396 9.18 -6.30 -19.15
CA THR A 396 9.43 -7.35 -20.15
C THR A 396 10.82 -7.23 -20.76
N HIS A 397 11.45 -6.05 -20.67
CA HIS A 397 12.79 -5.81 -21.17
C HIS A 397 13.72 -5.23 -20.10
N HIS A 398 14.99 -5.61 -20.17
CA HIS A 398 15.99 -5.25 -19.16
C HIS A 398 16.74 -3.95 -19.47
N ASN A 399 16.32 -3.15 -20.45
CA ASN A 399 17.04 -1.92 -20.85
C ASN A 399 17.19 -0.93 -19.69
N ASP A 400 16.13 -0.71 -18.92
CA ASP A 400 16.18 0.15 -17.73
C ASP A 400 17.15 -0.40 -16.67
N LEU A 401 17.16 -1.72 -16.47
CA LEU A 401 18.07 -2.38 -15.53
C LEU A 401 19.52 -2.29 -15.98
N ARG A 402 19.79 -2.52 -17.27
CA ARG A 402 21.12 -2.36 -17.86
C ARG A 402 21.60 -0.91 -17.74
N ALA A 403 20.74 0.06 -17.96
CA ALA A 403 21.07 1.47 -17.76
C ALA A 403 21.44 1.76 -16.28
N LEU A 404 20.73 1.16 -15.32
CA LEU A 404 21.09 1.26 -13.91
C LEU A 404 22.43 0.57 -13.59
N ASP A 405 22.73 -0.57 -14.22
CA ASP A 405 24.02 -1.26 -14.09
C ASP A 405 25.18 -0.47 -14.68
N SER A 406 24.98 0.19 -15.83
CA SER A 406 25.98 1.09 -16.42
C SER A 406 26.27 2.26 -15.48
N ILE A 407 25.22 2.87 -14.89
CA ILE A 407 25.38 3.95 -13.92
C ILE A 407 26.12 3.46 -12.67
N LEU A 408 25.74 2.29 -12.14
CA LEU A 408 26.41 1.69 -10.99
C LEU A 408 27.89 1.44 -11.29
N THR A 409 28.19 0.79 -12.41
CA THR A 409 29.56 0.48 -12.85
C THR A 409 30.41 1.73 -12.98
N ALA A 410 29.88 2.80 -13.59
CA ALA A 410 30.58 4.07 -13.71
C ALA A 410 30.92 4.69 -12.33
N ASN A 411 29.97 4.70 -11.40
CA ASN A 411 30.19 5.21 -10.03
C ASN A 411 31.15 4.32 -9.22
N VAL A 412 31.14 3.00 -9.46
CA VAL A 412 32.12 2.09 -8.85
C VAL A 412 33.51 2.36 -9.41
N GLY A 413 33.64 2.55 -10.73
CA GLY A 413 34.91 2.83 -11.40
C GLY A 413 35.63 4.07 -10.86
N SER A 414 34.88 5.11 -10.47
CA SER A 414 35.42 6.35 -9.90
C SER A 414 35.90 6.25 -8.45
N LEU A 415 35.71 5.11 -7.77
CA LEU A 415 36.19 4.93 -6.40
C LEU A 415 37.70 4.70 -6.36
N SER A 416 38.38 5.36 -5.43
CA SER A 416 39.83 5.20 -5.24
C SER A 416 40.24 3.86 -4.62
N SER A 417 39.37 3.22 -3.81
CA SER A 417 39.69 1.97 -3.11
C SER A 417 39.49 0.73 -3.99
N PRO A 418 40.57 -0.01 -4.35
CA PRO A 418 40.45 -1.21 -5.19
C PRO A 418 39.60 -2.30 -4.55
N SER A 419 39.74 -2.50 -3.23
CA SER A 419 38.95 -3.48 -2.48
C SER A 419 37.44 -3.15 -2.50
N LEU A 420 37.10 -1.87 -2.37
CA LEU A 420 35.69 -1.45 -2.43
C LEU A 420 35.13 -1.63 -3.84
N ARG A 421 35.91 -1.31 -4.87
CA ARG A 421 35.54 -1.56 -6.27
C ARG A 421 35.24 -3.04 -6.50
N ALA A 422 36.16 -3.92 -6.14
CA ALA A 422 36.00 -5.37 -6.30
C ALA A 422 34.72 -5.89 -5.64
N LYS A 423 34.39 -5.43 -4.42
CA LYS A 423 33.16 -5.84 -3.73
C LYS A 423 31.89 -5.28 -4.38
N LEU A 424 31.92 -4.06 -4.90
CA LEU A 424 30.74 -3.42 -5.48
C LEU A 424 30.45 -3.90 -6.90
N SER A 425 31.48 -4.25 -7.68
CA SER A 425 31.32 -4.80 -9.03
C SER A 425 30.60 -6.15 -9.06
N ALA A 426 30.47 -6.83 -7.92
CA ALA A 426 29.70 -8.07 -7.79
C ALA A 426 28.17 -7.84 -7.73
N TYR A 427 27.69 -6.59 -7.67
CA TYR A 427 26.26 -6.28 -7.63
C TYR A 427 25.74 -5.82 -8.99
N SER A 428 24.57 -6.34 -9.38
CA SER A 428 23.87 -5.95 -10.61
C SER A 428 22.35 -5.91 -10.38
N PHE A 429 21.70 -4.88 -10.90
CA PHE A 429 20.26 -4.75 -11.01
C PHE A 429 19.66 -5.81 -11.95
N VAL A 430 20.33 -6.13 -13.07
CA VAL A 430 19.89 -7.20 -13.99
C VAL A 430 19.92 -8.56 -13.30
N THR A 431 21.04 -8.92 -12.66
CA THR A 431 21.17 -10.17 -11.90
C THR A 431 20.15 -10.23 -10.76
N GLY A 432 20.06 -9.18 -9.95
CA GLY A 432 19.12 -9.10 -8.83
C GLY A 432 17.65 -9.21 -9.24
N PHE A 433 17.31 -8.73 -10.43
CA PHE A 433 15.98 -8.88 -11.00
C PHE A 433 15.74 -10.30 -11.53
N SER A 434 16.63 -10.78 -12.39
CA SER A 434 16.43 -12.00 -13.19
C SER A 434 16.56 -13.26 -12.32
N GLU A 435 17.55 -13.31 -11.44
CA GLU A 435 17.76 -14.41 -10.48
C GLU A 435 16.96 -14.22 -9.18
N ARG A 436 16.23 -13.11 -9.07
CA ARG A 436 15.50 -12.72 -7.85
C ARG A 436 16.37 -12.75 -6.60
N THR A 437 17.66 -12.39 -6.71
CA THR A 437 18.65 -12.47 -5.63
C THR A 437 18.09 -11.86 -4.34
N PHE A 438 18.02 -12.67 -3.29
CA PHE A 438 17.38 -12.30 -2.03
C PHE A 438 18.39 -12.02 -0.93
N ARG A 439 18.21 -10.92 -0.20
CA ARG A 439 19.07 -10.48 0.90
C ARG A 439 18.23 -10.09 2.11
N ARG A 440 18.70 -10.46 3.29
CA ARG A 440 18.05 -10.16 4.57
C ARG A 440 18.77 -9.01 5.28
N PHE A 441 17.99 -8.08 5.82
CA PHE A 441 18.47 -6.90 6.58
C PHE A 441 17.81 -6.88 7.95
N HIS A 442 18.25 -7.76 8.85
CA HIS A 442 17.58 -8.02 10.13
C HIS A 442 18.10 -7.18 11.30
N LYS A 443 19.18 -6.43 11.11
CA LYS A 443 19.76 -5.67 12.24
C LYS A 443 18.86 -4.48 12.57
N LYS A 444 18.55 -4.29 13.86
CA LYS A 444 17.77 -3.14 14.36
C LYS A 444 18.41 -1.83 13.87
N GLY A 445 17.60 -0.96 13.25
CA GLY A 445 18.05 0.32 12.70
C GLY A 445 18.73 0.26 11.32
N GLU A 446 19.07 -0.92 10.79
CA GLU A 446 19.82 -1.06 9.53
C GLU A 446 19.07 -0.47 8.33
N PHE A 447 17.76 -0.71 8.22
CA PHE A 447 16.94 -0.09 7.17
C PHE A 447 16.95 1.44 7.24
N LYS A 448 16.91 2.01 8.46
CA LYS A 448 16.96 3.46 8.66
C LYS A 448 18.27 4.02 8.14
N GLU A 449 19.41 3.40 8.48
CA GLU A 449 20.75 3.79 8.01
C GLU A 449 20.92 3.69 6.49
N ILE A 450 20.36 2.64 5.89
CA ILE A 450 20.39 2.42 4.43
C ILE A 450 19.59 3.54 3.74
N VAL A 451 18.32 3.68 4.09
CA VAL A 451 17.36 4.59 3.42
C VAL A 451 17.69 6.05 3.68
N GLU A 452 18.39 6.36 4.77
CA GLU A 452 18.78 7.74 5.10
C GLU A 452 19.41 8.45 3.90
N ALA A 453 20.21 7.75 3.09
CA ALA A 453 20.92 8.29 1.93
C ALA A 453 20.03 9.00 0.91
N TRP A 454 18.75 8.67 0.88
CA TRP A 454 17.76 9.19 -0.07
C TRP A 454 16.41 9.45 0.62
N LYS A 455 16.41 9.70 1.94
CA LYS A 455 15.19 9.90 2.74
C LYS A 455 14.46 11.22 2.40
N TYR A 456 15.14 12.15 1.74
CA TYR A 456 14.60 13.44 1.30
C TYR A 456 14.59 13.56 -0.24
N GLU A 457 14.28 12.47 -0.95
CA GLU A 457 13.96 12.57 -2.38
C GLU A 457 12.66 13.39 -2.52
N GLU A 458 12.78 14.65 -2.96
CA GLU A 458 11.68 15.39 -3.59
C GLU A 458 11.30 14.77 -4.94
#